data_AF-A0AA38MK55-F1
#
_entry.id   AF-A0AA38MK55-F1
#
_cell.length_a   1.000
_cell.length_b   1.000
_cell.length_c   1.000
_cell.angle_alpha   90.00
_cell.angle_beta   90.00
_cell.angle_gamma   90.00
#
_symmetry.space_group_name_H-M   'P 1'
#
loop_
_entity.id
_entity.type
_entity.pdbx_description
1 polymer ?
#
loop_
_entity_poly.entity_id
_entity_poly.type
_entity_poly.pdbx_seq_one_letter_code
_entity_poly.pdbx_strand_id
1 'polypeptide(L)'
;MNFLKEIVRKVSHTYIRLPQQILSPPPICDITNKLSCMTIQERYSSSLYRMHKTGPHIKPRNPKRPLDGNPFMKGVVLKTLIKKPKKPNSANRKCVLVRLSNGKEMVSYIPGIGHNLQEHNIVLCRVGRVQDCPGVKLKCVRGKYDLGHVIKK
;
A
#
# COMPACT_ATOMS: atom_id res chain seq x y z
N MET A 1 37.12 15.31 3.29
CA MET A 1 37.39 14.21 2.33
C MET A 1 37.96 12.95 2.99
N ASN A 2 37.42 12.51 4.13
CA ASN A 2 37.97 11.39 4.90
C ASN A 2 36.87 10.43 5.35
N PHE A 3 36.22 9.77 4.40
CA PHE A 3 35.29 8.65 4.71
C PHE A 3 35.37 7.51 3.69
N LEU A 4 35.96 7.75 2.51
CA LEU A 4 36.19 6.72 1.50
C LEU A 4 37.50 5.94 1.68
N LYS A 5 38.40 6.37 2.57
CA LYS A 5 39.69 5.68 2.83
C LYS A 5 39.58 4.52 3.83
N GLU A 6 38.41 4.30 4.43
CA GLU A 6 38.21 3.27 5.45
C GLU A 6 37.66 1.95 4.89
N ILE A 7 37.13 1.95 3.66
CA ILE A 7 36.53 0.76 3.02
C ILE A 7 37.58 -0.13 2.36
N VAL A 8 38.71 0.42 1.92
CA VAL A 8 39.73 -0.31 1.13
C VAL A 8 40.66 -1.18 2.00
N ARG A 9 40.64 -1.04 3.34
CA ARG A 9 41.59 -1.72 4.25
C ARG A 9 41.12 -3.05 4.83
N LYS A 10 39.91 -3.53 4.50
CA LYS A 10 39.35 -4.79 5.04
C LYS A 10 39.39 -5.98 4.07
N VAL A 11 39.96 -5.81 2.86
CA VAL A 11 39.93 -6.86 1.81
C VAL A 11 41.25 -7.62 1.64
N SER A 12 42.28 -7.36 2.44
CA SER A 12 43.60 -7.97 2.19
C SER A 12 44.29 -8.44 3.47
N HIS A 13 44.70 -9.71 3.45
CA HIS A 13 45.39 -10.52 4.47
C HIS A 13 44.46 -11.24 5.46
N THR A 14 44.35 -12.57 5.40
CA THR A 14 45.46 -13.45 5.81
C THR A 14 45.34 -14.84 5.17
N TYR A 15 46.32 -15.16 4.31
CA TYR A 15 46.79 -16.52 4.08
C TYR A 15 47.62 -16.96 5.29
N ILE A 16 47.47 -18.22 5.74
CA ILE A 16 48.36 -19.11 6.54
C ILE A 16 47.42 -20.22 7.06
N ARG A 17 47.65 -21.53 7.06
CA ARG A 17 48.66 -22.46 6.52
C ARG A 17 48.07 -23.84 6.89
N LEU A 18 48.01 -24.79 5.95
CA LEU A 18 47.59 -26.17 6.19
C LEU A 18 48.53 -26.87 7.18
N PRO A 19 48.01 -27.80 7.99
CA PRO A 19 48.66 -29.08 8.19
C PRO A 19 47.77 -30.21 7.69
N GLN A 20 48.41 -31.15 7.00
CA GLN A 20 47.81 -32.39 6.53
C GLN A 20 47.42 -33.29 7.71
N GLN A 21 46.24 -33.90 7.66
CA GLN A 21 46.06 -35.27 8.14
C GLN A 21 45.15 -36.04 7.18
N ILE A 22 45.75 -37.04 6.57
CA ILE A 22 45.12 -38.14 5.84
C ILE A 22 44.27 -38.91 6.84
N LEU A 23 42.99 -39.14 6.55
CA LEU A 23 42.31 -40.35 7.02
C LEU A 23 41.17 -40.72 6.04
N SER A 24 41.44 -41.78 5.28
CA SER A 24 40.57 -42.71 4.53
C SER A 24 39.37 -42.15 3.73
N PRO A 25 39.29 -42.44 2.40
CA PRO A 25 38.04 -42.25 1.67
C PRO A 25 36.93 -43.13 2.28
N PRO A 26 35.69 -42.62 2.41
CA PRO A 26 34.56 -43.46 2.81
C PRO A 26 34.39 -44.59 1.78
N PRO A 27 34.02 -45.80 2.23
CA PRO A 27 33.94 -46.97 1.37
C PRO A 27 32.97 -46.72 0.22
N ILE A 28 33.44 -47.02 -0.98
CA ILE A 28 32.61 -47.25 -2.16
C ILE A 28 31.70 -48.42 -1.81
N CYS A 29 30.45 -48.13 -1.43
CA CYS A 29 29.39 -49.10 -1.35
C CYS A 29 28.14 -48.52 -2.02
N ASP A 30 27.95 -49.00 -3.24
CA ASP A 30 26.68 -49.32 -3.89
C ASP A 30 25.74 -48.16 -4.26
N ILE A 31 26.05 -47.61 -5.44
CA ILE A 31 25.23 -46.69 -6.25
C ILE A 31 23.85 -47.26 -6.62
N THR A 32 23.51 -48.50 -6.24
CA THR A 32 22.28 -49.16 -6.67
C THR A 32 21.10 -49.05 -5.70
N ASN A 33 21.19 -48.41 -4.52
CA ASN A 33 20.03 -48.24 -3.62
C ASN A 33 19.90 -46.90 -2.89
N LYS A 34 20.54 -45.83 -3.40
CA LYS A 34 20.26 -44.44 -2.96
C LYS A 34 19.43 -43.62 -3.96
N LEU A 35 18.73 -44.32 -4.86
CA LEU A 35 17.67 -43.75 -5.70
C LEU A 35 16.27 -44.25 -5.27
N SER A 36 16.15 -45.05 -4.21
CA SER A 36 14.87 -45.65 -3.77
C SER A 36 14.30 -45.10 -2.46
N CYS A 37 14.96 -44.16 -1.78
CA CYS A 37 14.45 -43.54 -0.54
C CYS A 37 14.03 -42.07 -0.68
N MET A 38 13.72 -41.61 -1.90
CA MET A 38 12.63 -40.64 -2.03
C MET A 38 11.35 -41.45 -2.14
N THR A 39 10.76 -41.77 -0.99
CA THR A 39 9.45 -42.40 -0.95
C THR A 39 8.49 -41.56 -1.79
N ILE A 40 7.51 -42.24 -2.40
CA ILE A 40 6.40 -41.66 -3.18
C ILE A 40 5.71 -40.48 -2.45
N GLN A 41 5.94 -40.34 -1.15
CA GLN A 41 5.54 -39.28 -0.22
C GLN A 41 5.98 -37.85 -0.57
N GLU A 42 7.13 -37.64 -1.22
CA GLU A 42 7.54 -36.27 -1.60
C GLU A 42 6.90 -35.80 -2.93
N ARG A 43 6.17 -36.69 -3.62
CA ARG A 43 5.50 -36.40 -4.90
C ARG A 43 3.99 -36.15 -4.79
N TYR A 44 3.38 -36.35 -3.64
CA TYR A 44 1.98 -35.96 -3.46
C TYR A 44 1.92 -34.51 -2.99
N SER A 45 1.46 -33.66 -3.90
CA SER A 45 0.64 -32.48 -3.59
C SER A 45 0.01 -32.59 -2.20
N SER A 46 0.29 -31.59 -1.35
CA SER A 46 -0.31 -31.34 -0.04
C SER A 46 -1.35 -32.38 0.41
N SER A 47 -0.98 -33.29 1.32
CA SER A 47 -1.88 -34.31 1.84
C SER A 47 -3.25 -33.74 2.23
N LEU A 48 -4.31 -34.55 2.12
CA LEU A 48 -5.67 -34.17 2.53
C LEU A 48 -5.68 -33.64 3.98
N TYR A 49 -4.87 -34.22 4.86
CA TYR A 49 -4.65 -33.75 6.23
C TYR A 49 -4.07 -32.32 6.28
N ARG A 50 -3.10 -31.99 5.42
CA ARG A 50 -2.53 -30.64 5.30
C ARG A 50 -3.59 -29.64 4.84
N MET A 51 -4.41 -30.00 3.84
CA MET A 51 -5.50 -29.15 3.36
C MET A 51 -6.60 -28.95 4.41
N HIS A 52 -6.98 -30.01 5.14
CA HIS A 52 -7.92 -29.95 6.26
C HIS A 52 -7.39 -29.05 7.39
N LYS A 53 -6.09 -29.12 7.71
CA LYS A 53 -5.44 -28.29 8.73
C LYS A 53 -5.31 -26.82 8.31
N THR A 54 -5.00 -26.53 7.04
CA THR A 54 -4.81 -25.15 6.55
C THR A 54 -6.13 -24.44 6.21
N GLY A 55 -7.19 -25.20 5.89
CA GLY A 55 -8.46 -24.65 5.47
C GLY A 55 -8.43 -23.98 4.08
N PRO A 56 -9.55 -23.40 3.64
CA PRO A 56 -9.63 -22.72 2.36
C PRO A 56 -8.77 -21.45 2.34
N HIS A 57 -8.06 -21.23 1.23
CA HIS A 57 -7.21 -20.04 1.07
C HIS A 57 -8.05 -18.75 0.98
N ILE A 58 -7.95 -17.91 2.01
CA ILE A 58 -8.59 -16.59 2.05
C ILE A 58 -7.64 -15.58 1.39
N LYS A 59 -8.04 -15.01 0.25
CA LYS A 59 -7.26 -13.95 -0.41
C LYS A 59 -7.29 -12.67 0.43
N PRO A 60 -6.15 -12.15 0.94
CA PRO A 60 -6.14 -10.89 1.67
C PRO A 60 -6.50 -9.75 0.72
N ARG A 61 -7.46 -8.89 1.12
CA ARG A 61 -7.84 -7.69 0.36
C ARG A 61 -7.27 -6.45 1.03
N ASN A 62 -6.54 -5.63 0.27
CA ASN A 62 -6.07 -4.34 0.78
C ASN A 62 -7.27 -3.40 1.04
N PRO A 63 -7.49 -2.93 2.27
CA PRO A 63 -8.63 -2.08 2.60
C PRO A 63 -8.44 -0.68 1.98
N LYS A 64 -9.36 -0.26 1.11
CA LYS A 64 -9.32 1.07 0.47
C LYS A 64 -9.89 2.14 1.41
N ARG A 65 -9.12 2.54 2.43
CA ARG A 65 -9.53 3.51 3.46
C ARG A 65 -8.85 4.87 3.25
N PRO A 66 -9.49 5.87 2.60
CA PRO A 66 -8.85 7.16 2.35
C PRO A 66 -8.67 8.01 3.63
N LEU A 67 -9.45 7.74 4.68
CA LEU A 67 -9.37 8.42 5.98
C LEU A 67 -8.82 7.49 7.08
N ASP A 68 -8.05 6.46 6.72
CA ASP A 68 -7.42 5.53 7.67
C ASP A 68 -8.38 4.83 8.65
N GLY A 69 -9.67 4.73 8.29
CA GLY A 69 -10.71 4.09 9.12
C GLY A 69 -11.65 5.08 9.81
N ASN A 70 -11.33 6.37 9.81
CA ASN A 70 -12.18 7.40 10.40
C ASN A 70 -13.39 7.72 9.51
N PRO A 71 -14.58 7.97 10.09
CA PRO A 71 -15.77 8.33 9.31
C PRO A 71 -15.64 9.74 8.72
N PHE A 72 -15.07 10.67 9.49
CA PHE A 72 -14.85 12.06 9.12
C PHE A 72 -13.44 12.49 9.48
N MET A 73 -12.93 13.49 8.77
CA MET A 73 -11.62 14.08 9.05
C MET A 73 -11.61 15.57 8.73
N LYS A 74 -11.01 16.35 9.62
CA LYS A 74 -10.77 17.78 9.41
C LYS A 74 -9.65 17.96 8.39
N GLY A 75 -9.74 18.99 7.57
CA GLY A 75 -8.66 19.38 6.68
C GLY A 75 -8.69 20.86 6.33
N VAL A 76 -7.55 21.34 5.84
CA VAL A 76 -7.35 22.71 5.37
C VAL A 76 -7.33 22.70 3.85
N VAL A 77 -8.06 23.61 3.21
CA VAL A 77 -8.09 23.75 1.76
C VAL A 77 -6.77 24.38 1.29
N LEU A 78 -6.09 23.71 0.37
CA LEU A 78 -4.90 24.23 -0.29
C LEU A 78 -5.27 25.04 -1.53
N LYS A 79 -6.16 24.51 -2.37
CA LYS A 79 -6.64 25.19 -3.58
C LYS A 79 -8.00 24.68 -4.03
N THR A 80 -8.80 25.56 -4.62
CA THR A 80 -10.04 25.20 -5.31
C THR A 80 -9.75 24.73 -6.73
N LEU A 81 -10.35 23.62 -7.16
CA LEU A 81 -10.08 23.01 -8.47
C LEU A 81 -11.34 22.49 -9.14
N ILE A 82 -11.37 22.54 -10.47
CA ILE A 82 -12.47 22.02 -11.28
C ILE A 82 -12.00 20.73 -11.95
N LYS A 83 -12.66 19.61 -11.66
CA LYS A 83 -12.40 18.33 -12.35
C LYS A 83 -13.45 18.06 -13.41
N LYS A 84 -13.00 17.65 -14.60
CA LYS A 84 -13.86 17.11 -15.64
C LYS A 84 -14.22 15.64 -15.29
N PRO A 85 -15.47 15.22 -15.50
CA PRO A 85 -15.90 13.84 -15.32
C PRO A 85 -15.35 12.93 -16.43
N LYS A 86 -15.47 11.62 -16.23
CA LYS A 86 -15.27 10.64 -17.30
C LYS A 86 -16.37 10.76 -18.37
N LYS A 87 -16.02 10.50 -19.63
CA LYS A 87 -17.00 10.22 -20.71
C LYS A 87 -17.92 9.08 -20.22
N PRO A 88 -19.26 9.11 -20.39
CA PRO A 88 -20.08 9.90 -21.32
C PRO A 88 -20.49 11.31 -20.84
N ASN A 89 -20.21 11.65 -19.58
CA ASN A 89 -20.71 12.89 -18.99
C ASN A 89 -19.82 14.09 -19.35
N SER A 90 -20.42 15.27 -19.50
CA SER A 90 -19.72 16.54 -19.72
C SER A 90 -20.21 17.57 -18.71
N ALA A 91 -19.38 17.89 -17.71
CA ALA A 91 -19.72 18.87 -16.68
C ALA A 91 -18.45 19.40 -15.99
N ASN A 92 -18.61 20.44 -15.18
CA ASN A 92 -17.54 20.96 -14.33
C ASN A 92 -17.83 20.60 -12.87
N ARG A 93 -17.10 19.63 -12.30
CA ARG A 93 -17.27 19.26 -10.89
C ARG A 93 -16.39 20.14 -10.02
N LYS A 94 -17.02 20.84 -9.09
CA LYS A 94 -16.35 21.70 -8.11
C LYS A 94 -15.72 20.83 -7.03
N CYS A 95 -14.40 20.90 -6.92
CA CYS A 95 -13.59 20.13 -6.00
C CYS A 95 -12.60 21.06 -5.28
N VAL A 96 -11.98 20.55 -4.22
CA VAL A 96 -10.91 21.21 -3.48
C VAL A 96 -9.78 20.23 -3.23
N LEU A 97 -8.55 20.72 -3.26
CA LEU A 97 -7.40 19.99 -2.73
C LEU A 97 -7.34 20.31 -1.25
N VAL A 98 -7.36 19.28 -0.42
CA VAL A 98 -7.42 19.41 1.04
C VAL A 98 -6.23 18.68 1.64
N ARG A 99 -5.51 19.35 2.53
CA ARG A 99 -4.54 18.72 3.43
C ARG A 99 -5.28 18.25 4.68
N LEU A 100 -5.37 16.94 4.84
CA LEU A 100 -6.07 16.32 5.95
C LEU A 100 -5.22 16.37 7.22
N SER A 101 -5.83 16.17 8.39
CA SER A 101 -5.11 16.06 9.67
C SER A 101 -4.01 14.99 9.66
N ASN A 102 -4.16 13.93 8.86
CA ASN A 102 -3.17 12.86 8.72
C ASN A 102 -1.96 13.27 7.84
N GLY A 103 -1.86 14.54 7.43
CA GLY A 103 -0.81 15.06 6.56
C GLY A 103 -0.98 14.73 5.07
N LYS A 104 -1.91 13.82 4.72
CA LYS A 104 -2.20 13.44 3.34
C LYS A 104 -2.94 14.54 2.60
N GLU A 105 -2.49 14.82 1.38
CA GLU A 105 -3.18 15.71 0.45
C GLU A 105 -4.11 14.91 -0.46
N MET A 106 -5.39 15.26 -0.44
CA MET A 106 -6.40 14.56 -1.21
C MET A 106 -7.40 15.52 -1.83
N VAL A 107 -7.96 15.13 -2.97
CA VAL A 107 -9.03 15.89 -3.62
C VAL A 107 -10.38 15.48 -3.03
N SER A 108 -11.12 16.47 -2.53
CA SER A 108 -12.48 16.33 -2.02
C SER A 108 -13.49 17.04 -2.91
N TYR A 109 -14.67 16.44 -3.08
CA TYR A 109 -15.77 17.01 -3.86
C TYR A 109 -16.67 17.87 -3.00
N ILE A 110 -17.12 19.01 -3.54
CA ILE A 110 -18.06 19.90 -2.86
C ILE A 110 -19.48 19.58 -3.33
N PRO A 111 -20.37 19.11 -2.45
CA PRO A 111 -21.75 18.86 -2.81
C PRO A 111 -22.59 20.16 -2.84
N GLY A 112 -23.66 20.13 -3.64
CA GLY A 112 -24.60 21.23 -3.81
C GLY A 112 -24.20 22.22 -4.91
N ILE A 113 -24.94 23.33 -4.98
CA ILE A 113 -24.76 24.39 -5.97
C ILE A 113 -24.05 25.57 -5.31
N GLY A 114 -22.96 26.05 -5.91
CA GLY A 114 -22.17 27.18 -5.43
C GLY A 114 -21.38 26.91 -4.15
N HIS A 115 -20.23 27.55 -3.94
CA HIS A 115 -19.48 27.53 -2.68
C HIS A 115 -18.59 28.77 -2.58
N ASN A 116 -18.26 29.19 -1.36
CA ASN A 116 -17.36 30.30 -1.08
C ASN A 116 -16.08 29.82 -0.36
N LEU A 117 -15.55 28.67 -0.76
CA LEU A 117 -14.30 28.18 -0.18
C LEU A 117 -13.13 28.88 -0.85
N GLN A 118 -12.20 29.31 -0.01
CA GLN A 118 -10.93 29.89 -0.41
C GLN A 118 -9.80 29.01 0.14
N GLU A 119 -8.57 29.38 -0.18
CA GLU A 119 -7.38 28.77 0.41
C GLU A 119 -7.36 29.03 1.92
N HIS A 120 -6.79 28.11 2.70
CA HIS A 120 -6.73 28.12 4.17
C HIS A 120 -8.06 27.90 4.91
N ASN A 121 -9.20 27.87 4.22
CA ASN A 121 -10.47 27.50 4.85
C ASN A 121 -10.42 26.07 5.40
N ILE A 122 -11.12 25.86 6.50
CA ILE A 122 -11.25 24.60 7.21
C ILE A 122 -12.52 23.89 6.74
N VAL A 123 -12.40 22.60 6.43
CA VAL A 123 -13.51 21.77 5.99
C VAL A 123 -13.54 20.43 6.71
N LEU A 124 -14.73 19.85 6.84
CA LEU A 124 -14.92 18.48 7.28
C LEU A 124 -15.10 17.60 6.06
N CYS A 125 -14.24 16.61 5.90
CA CYS A 125 -14.30 15.63 4.82
C CYS A 125 -14.89 14.32 5.34
N ARG A 126 -15.68 13.64 4.49
CA ARG A 126 -16.16 12.28 4.70
C ARG A 126 -15.76 11.37 3.55
N VAL A 127 -15.72 10.07 3.81
CA VAL A 127 -15.54 9.08 2.75
C VAL A 127 -16.77 9.10 1.82
N GLY A 128 -16.52 9.24 0.52
CA GLY A 128 -17.59 9.23 -0.48
C GLY A 128 -17.03 9.31 -1.88
N ARG A 129 -17.16 8.24 -2.65
CA ARG A 129 -16.75 8.25 -4.05
C ARG A 129 -17.68 9.14 -4.87
N VAL A 130 -17.09 9.97 -5.74
CA VAL A 130 -17.81 10.59 -6.85
C VAL A 130 -17.73 9.63 -8.03
N GLN A 131 -18.87 9.19 -8.53
CA GLN A 131 -18.93 8.19 -9.60
C GLN A 131 -18.34 8.71 -10.92
N ASP A 132 -18.51 10.01 -11.16
CA ASP A 132 -18.12 10.67 -12.40
C ASP A 132 -16.63 11.01 -12.48
N CYS A 133 -16.01 11.41 -11.37
CA CYS A 133 -14.62 11.85 -11.36
C CYS A 133 -13.70 10.75 -10.78
N PRO A 134 -12.82 10.15 -11.60
CA PRO A 134 -11.85 9.18 -11.09
C PRO A 134 -10.90 9.87 -10.10
N GLY A 135 -10.47 9.12 -9.07
CA GLY A 135 -9.56 9.59 -8.04
C GLY A 135 -10.18 10.47 -6.94
N VAL A 136 -11.45 10.92 -7.09
CA VAL A 136 -12.14 11.69 -6.05
C VAL A 136 -12.89 10.74 -5.11
N LYS A 137 -12.28 10.46 -3.96
CA LYS A 137 -12.77 9.50 -2.95
C LYS A 137 -13.40 10.16 -1.72
N LEU A 138 -13.26 11.47 -1.60
CA LEU A 138 -13.75 12.26 -0.48
C LEU A 138 -14.85 13.23 -0.93
N LYS A 139 -15.79 13.49 -0.03
CA LYS A 139 -16.79 14.55 -0.16
C LYS A 139 -16.69 15.46 1.04
N CYS A 140 -16.79 16.77 0.85
CA CYS A 140 -16.94 17.68 1.96
C CYS A 140 -18.36 17.58 2.55
N VAL A 141 -18.47 17.78 3.86
CA VAL A 141 -19.75 17.88 4.57
C VAL A 141 -20.22 19.32 4.50
N ARG A 142 -21.52 19.52 4.21
CA ARG A 142 -22.16 20.85 4.22
C ARG A 142 -22.72 21.15 5.60
N GLY A 143 -22.70 22.44 5.98
CA GLY A 143 -23.18 22.91 7.28
C GLY A 143 -22.15 22.78 8.41
N LYS A 144 -20.85 22.68 8.11
CA LYS A 144 -19.79 22.55 9.12
C LYS A 144 -18.52 23.30 8.73
N TYR A 145 -17.88 23.95 9.72
CA TYR A 145 -16.74 24.86 9.54
C TYR A 145 -17.09 25.93 8.49
N ASP A 146 -16.18 26.23 7.55
CA ASP A 146 -16.37 27.29 6.57
C ASP A 146 -17.29 26.87 5.40
N LEU A 147 -17.69 25.59 5.34
CA LEU A 147 -18.72 25.12 4.42
C LEU A 147 -20.11 25.27 5.03
N GLY A 148 -20.72 26.44 4.82
CA GLY A 148 -22.10 26.72 5.19
C GLY A 148 -23.14 25.90 4.40
N HIS A 149 -24.41 26.03 4.79
CA HIS A 149 -25.55 25.42 4.11
C HIS A 149 -25.73 25.96 2.67
N VAL A 150 -26.48 25.23 1.85
CA VAL A 150 -26.83 25.68 0.50
C VAL A 150 -27.95 26.71 0.61
N ILE A 151 -27.79 27.86 -0.05
CA ILE A 151 -28.80 28.92 -0.09
C ILE A 151 -29.95 28.45 -0.98
N LYS A 152 -31.18 28.53 -0.47
CA LYS A 152 -32.40 28.33 -1.27
C LYS A 152 -32.57 29.57 -2.15
N LYS A 153 -32.75 29.35 -3.44
CA LYS A 153 -33.16 30.40 -4.38
C LYS A 153 -34.67 30.58 -4.33
#